data_AF-W7ASP8-F1
#
_entry.id   AF-W7ASP8-F1
#
_cell.length_a   1.000
_cell.length_b   1.000
_cell.length_c   1.000
_cell.angle_alpha   90.00
_cell.angle_beta   90.00
_cell.angle_gamma   90.00
#
_symmetry.space_group_name_H-M   'P 1'
#
loop_
_entity.id
_entity.type
_entity.pdbx_description
1 polymer ?
#
loop_
_entity_poly.entity_id
_entity_poly.type
_entity_poly.pdbx_seq_one_letter_code
_entity_poly.pdbx_strand_id
1 'polypeptide(L)' 'MERILATLVSFTISYSQLGKFENALAQKNYSIADKQFTDIVTLSVFVDEDNIDSFLAWMTEVSNGQVHCTLGEKKIL' A
#
# COMPACT_ATOMS: atom_id res chain seq x y z
N MET A 1 -9.60 -10.07 -22.15
CA MET A 1 -8.81 -10.16 -20.91
C MET A 1 -7.91 -8.95 -20.90
N GLU A 2 -8.24 -7.97 -20.07
CA GLU A 2 -7.31 -6.89 -19.77
C GLU A 2 -6.32 -7.44 -18.75
N ARG A 3 -5.03 -7.37 -19.05
CA ARG A 3 -3.95 -7.80 -18.14
C ARG A 3 -3.46 -6.53 -17.45
N ILE A 4 -3.60 -6.44 -16.14
CA ILE A 4 -3.13 -5.27 -15.40
C ILE A 4 -1.75 -5.60 -14.84
N LEU A 5 -0.75 -4.77 -15.15
CA LEU A 5 0.56 -4.85 -14.51
C LEU A 5 0.42 -4.20 -13.13
N ALA A 6 0.38 -5.02 -12.10
CA ALA A 6 0.31 -4.56 -10.72
C ALA A 6 1.61 -4.87 -9.99
N THR A 7 2.11 -3.89 -9.25
CA THR A 7 3.22 -4.07 -8.31
C THR A 7 2.68 -4.21 -6.91
N LEU A 8 3.20 -5.19 -6.16
CA LEU A 8 2.89 -5.31 -4.74
C LEU A 8 3.69 -4.24 -3.99
N VAL A 9 3.01 -3.23 -3.45
CA VAL A 9 3.63 -2.20 -2.61
C VAL A 9 3.40 -2.54 -1.16
N SER A 10 4.48 -2.72 -0.40
CA SER A 10 4.42 -2.97 1.04
C SER A 10 4.87 -1.74 1.81
N PHE A 11 4.22 -1.48 2.93
CA PHE A 11 4.60 -0.38 3.81
C PHE A 11 4.32 -0.69 5.26
N THR A 12 5.14 -0.11 6.13
CA THR A 12 5.16 -0.45 7.55
C THR A 12 4.67 0.72 8.39
N ILE A 13 3.75 0.42 9.32
CA ILE A 13 3.04 1.39 10.14
C ILE A 13 2.89 0.88 11.58
N SER A 14 2.64 1.79 12.52
CA SER A 14 2.28 1.40 13.87
C SER A 14 0.84 0.85 13.92
N TYR A 15 0.52 0.08 14.97
CA TYR A 15 -0.85 -0.37 15.23
C TYR A 15 -1.85 0.79 15.37
N SER A 16 -1.43 1.94 15.94
CA SER A 16 -2.28 3.12 16.06
C SER A 16 -2.61 3.77 14.72
N GLN A 17 -1.77 3.57 13.70
CA GLN A 17 -1.98 4.08 12.36
C GLN A 17 -2.80 3.12 11.48
N LEU A 18 -2.96 1.85 11.87
CA LEU A 18 -3.62 0.82 11.06
C LEU A 18 -5.00 1.26 10.55
N GLY A 19 -5.88 1.68 11.47
CA GLY A 19 -7.23 2.10 11.09
C GLY A 19 -7.26 3.31 10.15
N LYS A 20 -6.29 4.23 10.28
CA LYS A 20 -6.14 5.38 9.37
C LYS A 20 -5.81 4.91 7.95
N PHE A 21 -4.85 4.01 7.81
CA PHE A 21 -4.44 3.49 6.50
C PHE A 21 -5.51 2.60 5.87
N GLU A 22 -6.16 1.72 6.64
CA GLU A 22 -7.27 0.91 6.12
C GLU A 22 -8.41 1.77 5.58
N ASN A 23 -8.80 2.81 6.32
CA ASN A 23 -9.83 3.73 5.90
C ASN A 23 -9.40 4.54 4.65
N ALA A 24 -8.15 5.02 4.62
CA ALA A 24 -7.62 5.77 3.49
C ALA A 24 -7.58 4.93 2.20
N LEU A 25 -7.12 3.67 2.29
CA LEU A 25 -7.09 2.72 1.17
C LEU A 25 -8.49 2.41 0.66
N ALA A 26 -9.43 2.13 1.58
CA ALA A 26 -10.82 1.84 1.22
C ALA A 26 -11.50 3.01 0.49
N GLN A 27 -11.25 4.25 0.94
CA GLN A 27 -11.79 5.46 0.29
C GLN A 27 -11.28 5.67 -1.15
N LYS A 28 -10.12 5.12 -1.50
CA LYS A 28 -9.56 5.16 -2.86
C LYS A 28 -9.68 3.83 -3.60
N ASN A 29 -10.49 2.90 -3.10
CA ASN A 29 -10.73 1.58 -3.70
C ASN A 29 -9.47 0.70 -3.87
N TYR A 30 -8.43 0.92 -3.06
CA TYR A 30 -7.28 0.02 -3.02
C TYR A 30 -7.60 -1.24 -2.24
N SER A 31 -7.18 -2.39 -2.77
CA SER A 31 -7.35 -3.69 -2.11
C SER A 31 -6.08 -4.09 -1.37
N ILE A 32 -6.20 -4.39 -0.07
CA ILE A 32 -5.11 -4.93 0.73
C ILE A 32 -4.92 -6.40 0.35
N ALA A 33 -3.74 -6.72 -0.16
CA ALA A 33 -3.35 -8.07 -0.54
C ALA A 33 -2.96 -8.93 0.67
N ASP A 34 -2.30 -8.31 1.66
CA ASP A 34 -1.80 -9.01 2.85
C ASP A 34 -1.58 -8.07 4.04
N LYS A 35 -1.64 -8.62 5.26
CA LYS A 35 -1.35 -7.94 6.52
C LYS A 35 -0.47 -8.82 7.41
N GLN A 36 0.71 -8.33 7.75
CA GLN A 36 1.62 -9.00 8.68
C GLN A 36 1.67 -8.24 10.00
N PHE A 37 1.40 -8.95 11.09
CA PHE A 37 1.37 -8.42 12.45
C PHE A 37 2.61 -8.89 13.20
N THR A 38 3.53 -7.97 13.47
CA THR A 38 4.75 -8.20 14.26
C THR A 38 4.81 -7.15 15.37
N ASP A 39 6.00 -6.64 15.72
CA ASP A 39 6.16 -5.44 16.55
C ASP A 39 5.56 -4.19 15.89
N ILE A 40 5.45 -4.22 14.55
CA ILE A 40 4.82 -3.24 13.68
C ILE A 40 3.92 -3.95 12.67
N VAL A 41 3.02 -3.21 12.03
CA VAL A 41 2.11 -3.76 11.02
C VAL A 41 2.68 -3.47 9.63
N THR A 42 2.81 -4.50 8.81
CA THR A 42 3.13 -4.33 7.38
C THR A 42 1.88 -4.62 6.56
N LEU A 43 1.47 -3.65 5.76
CA LEU A 43 0.39 -3.78 4.80
C LEU A 43 0.97 -3.95 3.41
N SER A 44 0.41 -4.84 2.61
CA SER A 44 0.74 -4.99 1.19
C SER A 44 -0.48 -4.72 0.33
N VAL A 45 -0.31 -3.91 -0.72
CA VAL A 45 -1.39 -3.43 -1.59
C VAL A 45 -0.97 -3.62 -3.04
N PHE A 46 -1.90 -4.10 -3.88
CA PHE A 46 -1.68 -4.09 -5.33
C PHE A 46 -1.89 -2.69 -5.88
N VAL A 47 -0.89 -2.18 -6.57
CA VAL A 47 -0.92 -0.86 -7.20
C VAL A 47 -0.60 -1.04 -8.67
N ASP A 48 -1.44 -0.47 -9.54
CA ASP A 48 -1.18 -0.40 -10.96
C ASP A 48 0.19 0.27 -11.21
N GLU A 49 0.99 -0.29 -12.11
CA GLU A 49 2.34 0.19 -12.41
C GLU A 49 2.34 1.68 -12.78
N ASP A 50 1.34 2.14 -13.53
CA ASP A 50 1.19 3.55 -13.93
C ASP A 50 0.85 4.48 -12.75
N ASN A 51 0.41 3.92 -11.62
CA ASN A 51 -0.01 4.66 -10.44
C ASN A 51 0.96 4.57 -9.26
N ILE A 52 2.09 3.87 -9.38
CA ILE A 52 3.06 3.66 -8.30
C ILE A 52 3.51 4.98 -7.68
N ASP A 53 3.98 5.93 -8.49
CA ASP A 53 4.53 7.19 -7.98
C ASP A 53 3.48 8.01 -7.24
N SER A 54 2.27 8.10 -7.80
CA SER A 54 1.13 8.78 -7.17
C SER A 54 0.72 8.11 -5.88
N PHE A 55 0.76 6.77 -5.82
CA PHE A 55 0.47 6.01 -4.61
C PHE A 55 1.51 6.27 -3.52
N LEU A 56 2.81 6.25 -3.85
CA LEU A 56 3.89 6.49 -2.90
C LEU A 56 3.85 7.91 -2.33
N ALA A 57 3.60 8.91 -3.19
CA ALA A 57 3.41 10.29 -2.75
C ALA A 57 2.23 10.40 -1.78
N TRP A 58 1.10 9.77 -2.11
CA TRP A 58 -0.07 9.76 -1.25
C TRP A 58 0.14 9.03 0.08
N MET A 59 0.85 7.88 0.09
CA MET A 59 1.23 7.20 1.34
C MET A 59 2.08 8.10 2.23
N THR A 60 2.99 8.87 1.64
CA THR A 60 3.79 9.87 2.35
C THR A 60 2.90 10.94 2.97
N GLU A 61 1.89 11.45 2.27
CA GLU A 61 0.92 12.40 2.81
C GLU A 61 0.07 11.80 3.95
N VAL A 62 -0.48 10.60 3.77
CA VAL A 62 -1.30 9.92 4.79
C VAL A 62 -0.50 9.68 6.07
N SER A 63 0.80 9.43 5.94
CA SER A 63 1.70 9.20 7.07
C SER A 63 2.31 10.46 7.68
N ASN A 64 2.03 11.65 7.13
CA ASN A 64 2.76 12.88 7.46
C ASN A 64 4.29 12.71 7.31
N GLY A 65 4.73 11.99 6.28
CA GLY A 65 6.13 11.76 5.95
C GLY A 65 6.83 10.64 6.72
N GLN A 66 6.09 9.83 7.49
CA GLN A 66 6.66 8.83 8.40
C GLN A 66 6.61 7.39 7.89
N VAL A 67 6.06 7.15 6.70
CA VAL A 67 5.96 5.79 6.15
C VAL A 67 7.21 5.41 5.37
N HIS A 68 7.61 4.15 5.51
CA HIS A 68 8.58 3.51 4.63
C HIS A 68 7.84 2.54 3.71
N CYS A 69 8.05 2.69 2.40
CA CYS A 69 7.43 1.86 1.38
C CYS A 69 8.51 1.07 0.61
N THR A 70 8.20 -0.19 0.28
CA THR A 70 9.04 -1.07 -0.53
C THR A 70 8.24 -1.62 -1.69
N LEU A 71 8.83 -1.59 -2.89
CA LEU A 71 8.26 -2.19 -4.09
C LEU A 71 8.65 -3.67 -4.14
N GLY A 72 7.66 -4.54 -4.21
CA GLY A 72 7.80 -5.99 -4.32
C GLY A 72 7.71 -6.48 -5.77
N GLU A 73 7.39 -7.77 -5.91
CA GLU A 73 7.29 -8.42 -7.21
C GLU A 73 6.16 -7.83 -8.08
N LYS A 74 6.44 -7.69 -9.38
CA LYS A 74 5.45 -7.35 -10.40
C LYS A 74 4.61 -8.59 -10.72
N LYS A 75 3.29 -8.44 -10.71
CA LYS A 75 2.34 -9.49 -11.09
C LYS A 75 1.44 -9.00 -12.21
N ILE A 76 1.16 -9.91 -13.14
CA ILE A 76 0.12 -9.71 -14.15
C ILE A 76 -1.17 -10.26 -13.55
N LEU A 77 -2.13 -9.37 -13.26
CA LEU A 77 -3.45 -9.72 -12.74
C LEU A 77 -4.48 -9.83 -13.85
#